data_AF-A0A7H4GK88-F1
#
_entry.id   AF-A0A7H4GK88-F1
#
_cell.length_a   1.000
_cell.length_b   1.000
_cell.length_c   1.000
_cell.angle_alpha   90.00
_cell.angle_beta   90.00
_cell.angle_gamma   90.00
#
_symmetry.space_group_name_H-M   'P 1'
#
loop_
_entity.id
_entity.type
_entity.pdbx_description
1 polymer ?
#
loop_
_entity_poly.entity_id
_entity_poly.type
_entity_poly.pdbx_seq_one_letter_code
_entity_poly.pdbx_strand_id
1 'polypeptide(L)'
;MHSPEAASLAPGDVLVPYATDPGWTPLFANAAAVVLEVGGTLQHGAIVARELGLPCVAGIEGATTTLSNQPMIEVDADAGTVKVIAE
;
A
#
# COMPACT_ATOMS: atom_id res chain seq x y z
N MET A 1 -16.43 5.63 -0.05
CA MET A 1 -15.56 4.67 -0.75
C MET A 1 -14.63 5.50 -1.61
N HIS A 2 -13.34 5.59 -1.27
CA HIS A 2 -12.37 6.33 -2.10
C HIS A 2 -12.24 5.59 -3.43
N SER A 3 -12.68 6.22 -4.53
CA SER A 3 -12.55 5.66 -5.87
C SER A 3 -11.10 5.80 -6.34
N PRO A 4 -10.51 4.77 -6.98
CA PRO A 4 -9.13 4.81 -7.50
C PRO A 4 -8.94 5.84 -8.63
N GLU A 5 -10.03 6.33 -9.23
CA GLU A 5 -10.01 7.32 -10.33
C GLU A 5 -9.38 8.68 -9.95
N ALA A 6 -9.20 8.97 -8.66
CA ALA A 6 -8.67 10.26 -8.19
C ALA A 6 -7.19 10.26 -7.78
N ALA A 7 -6.52 9.10 -7.74
CA ALA A 7 -5.13 9.00 -7.26
C ALA A 7 -4.18 8.73 -8.42
N SER A 8 -3.44 9.75 -8.88
CA SER A 8 -2.26 9.52 -9.71
C SER A 8 -1.08 9.25 -8.78
N LEU A 9 -0.60 8.01 -8.73
CA LEU A 9 0.65 7.66 -8.02
C LEU A 9 1.85 8.06 -8.87
N ALA A 10 2.79 8.80 -8.29
CA ALA A 10 4.09 9.04 -8.88
C ALA A 10 5.02 7.82 -8.65
N PRO A 11 6.02 7.61 -9.52
CA PRO A 11 7.05 6.60 -9.26
C PRO A 11 7.72 6.86 -7.92
N GLY A 12 7.74 5.84 -7.05
CA GLY A 12 8.26 5.96 -5.68
C GLY A 12 7.17 6.06 -4.60
N ASP A 13 5.92 6.34 -4.98
CA ASP A 13 4.82 6.46 -4.00
C ASP A 13 4.43 5.09 -3.42
N VAL A 14 4.07 5.10 -2.15
CA VAL A 14 3.53 3.93 -1.45
C VAL A 14 2.01 3.99 -1.43
N LEU A 15 1.36 2.93 -1.90
CA LEU A 15 -0.08 2.81 -1.94
C LEU A 15 -0.61 2.37 -0.56
N VAL A 16 -1.37 3.24 0.13
CA VAL A 16 -1.92 2.96 1.47
C VAL A 16 -3.46 2.96 1.48
N PRO A 17 -4.13 1.94 0.92
CA PRO A 17 -5.58 1.85 0.91
C PRO A 17 -6.11 1.09 2.14
N TYR A 18 -7.37 1.36 2.49
CA TYR A 18 -8.05 0.57 3.51
C TYR A 18 -8.24 -0.88 3.03
N ALA A 19 -8.85 -1.04 1.86
CA ALA A 19 -9.07 -2.29 1.16
C ALA A 19 -9.00 -2.04 -0.36
N THR A 20 -8.75 -3.10 -1.13
CA THR A 20 -8.61 -3.03 -2.59
C THR A 20 -9.50 -4.04 -3.29
N ASP A 21 -9.99 -3.67 -4.46
CA ASP A 21 -10.71 -4.52 -5.40
C ASP A 21 -9.97 -4.55 -6.77
N PRO A 22 -10.37 -5.42 -7.72
CA PRO A 22 -9.66 -5.54 -9.00
C PRO A 22 -9.48 -4.24 -9.79
N GLY A 23 -10.34 -3.23 -9.58
CA GLY A 23 -10.22 -1.91 -10.20
C GLY A 23 -8.97 -1.12 -9.78
N TRP A 24 -8.28 -1.54 -8.71
CA TRP A 24 -7.06 -0.89 -8.21
C TRP A 24 -5.79 -1.39 -8.91
N THR A 25 -5.85 -2.48 -9.66
CA THR A 25 -4.69 -3.09 -10.33
C THR A 25 -3.82 -2.10 -11.11
N PRO A 26 -4.37 -1.10 -11.85
CA PRO A 26 -3.56 -0.10 -12.54
C PRO A 26 -2.73 0.79 -11.60
N LEU A 27 -3.21 1.04 -10.38
CA LEU A 27 -2.47 1.81 -9.37
C LEU A 27 -1.30 1.02 -8.79
N PHE A 28 -1.49 -0.29 -8.60
CA PHE A 28 -0.41 -1.16 -8.13
C PHE A 28 0.79 -1.13 -9.10
N ALA A 29 0.53 -1.10 -10.41
CA ALA A 29 1.59 -1.05 -11.41
C ALA A 29 2.53 0.17 -11.28
N ASN A 30 2.07 1.27 -10.68
CA ASN A 30 2.86 2.49 -10.47
C ASN A 30 3.39 2.64 -9.04
N ALA A 31 2.96 1.79 -8.11
CA ALA A 31 3.35 1.88 -6.70
C ALA A 31 4.77 1.31 -6.49
N ALA A 32 5.52 1.90 -5.57
CA ALA A 32 6.80 1.34 -5.12
C ALA A 32 6.63 0.28 -4.02
N ALA A 33 5.57 0.38 -3.22
CA ALA A 33 5.18 -0.58 -2.20
C ALA A 33 3.67 -0.45 -1.89
N VAL A 34 3.12 -1.43 -1.18
CA VAL A 34 1.70 -1.47 -0.79
C VAL A 34 1.54 -1.71 0.70
N VAL A 35 0.74 -0.88 1.37
CA VAL A 35 0.39 -1.03 2.79
C VAL A 35 -1.12 -1.14 2.94
N LEU A 36 -1.62 -2.30 3.37
CA LEU A 36 -3.06 -2.55 3.52
C LEU A 36 -3.46 -2.45 4.98
N GLU A 37 -4.48 -1.63 5.27
CA GLU A 37 -4.97 -1.48 6.64
C GLU A 37 -5.67 -2.73 7.16
N VAL A 38 -6.52 -3.35 6.32
CA VAL A 38 -7.23 -4.57 6.70
C VAL A 38 -6.72 -5.80 5.95
N GLY A 39 -7.14 -6.97 6.43
CA GLY A 39 -6.86 -8.27 5.82
C GLY A 39 -5.52 -8.87 6.25
N GLY A 40 -4.98 -9.76 5.41
CA GLY A 40 -3.70 -10.43 5.65
C GLY A 40 -3.02 -10.83 4.35
N THR A 41 -2.03 -11.72 4.44
CA THR A 41 -1.15 -12.11 3.32
C THR A 41 -1.83 -12.83 2.15
N LEU A 42 -3.07 -13.29 2.34
CA LEU A 42 -3.88 -14.01 1.34
C LEU A 42 -5.00 -13.17 0.71
N GLN A 43 -5.11 -11.90 1.06
CA GLN A 43 -6.14 -11.04 0.49
C GLN A 43 -5.80 -10.62 -0.94
N HIS A 44 -6.81 -10.15 -1.68
CA HIS A 44 -6.66 -9.74 -3.08
C HIS A 44 -5.48 -8.78 -3.30
N GLY A 45 -5.41 -7.67 -2.55
CA GLY A 45 -4.33 -6.69 -2.69
C GLY A 45 -2.94 -7.30 -2.41
N ALA A 46 -2.81 -8.16 -1.41
CA ALA A 46 -1.53 -8.80 -1.09
C ALA A 46 -1.10 -9.79 -2.18
N ILE A 47 -2.05 -10.51 -2.80
CA ILE A 47 -1.76 -11.40 -3.93
C ILE A 47 -1.30 -10.59 -5.14
N VAL A 48 -2.03 -9.54 -5.50
CA VAL A 48 -1.68 -8.68 -6.64
C VAL A 48 -0.31 -8.03 -6.45
N ALA A 49 0.00 -7.51 -5.25
CA ALA A 49 1.31 -6.96 -4.95
C ALA A 49 2.45 -7.99 -5.17
N ARG A 50 2.24 -9.23 -4.73
CA ARG A 50 3.22 -10.32 -4.91
C ARG A 50 3.41 -10.71 -6.37
N GLU A 51 2.33 -10.77 -7.15
CA GLU A 51 2.38 -11.06 -8.59
C GLU A 51 3.15 -9.98 -9.37
N LEU A 52 3.08 -8.73 -8.90
CA LEU A 52 3.80 -7.59 -9.46
C LEU A 52 5.20 -7.39 -8.88
N GLY A 53 5.63 -8.22 -7.92
CA GLY A 53 6.94 -8.13 -7.28
C GLY A 53 7.10 -6.92 -6.34
N LEU A 54 5.99 -6.38 -5.82
CA LEU A 54 5.98 -5.23 -4.93
C LEU A 54 6.12 -5.64 -3.46
N PRO A 55 6.93 -4.92 -2.66
CA PRO A 55 6.90 -5.03 -1.21
C PRO A 55 5.49 -4.75 -0.69
N CYS A 56 4.97 -5.64 0.17
CA CYS A 56 3.63 -5.48 0.74
C CYS A 56 3.60 -5.85 2.22
N VAL A 57 3.01 -4.96 3.02
CA VAL A 57 2.63 -5.22 4.42
C VAL A 57 1.13 -5.04 4.55
N ALA A 58 0.45 -5.95 5.24
CA ALA A 58 -0.99 -5.98 5.35
C ALA A 58 -1.46 -6.18 6.79
N GLY A 59 -2.67 -5.69 7.10
CA GLY A 59 -3.26 -5.78 8.43
C GLY A 59 -2.70 -4.75 9.41
N ILE A 60 -2.27 -3.58 8.93
CA ILE A 60 -1.79 -2.48 9.77
C ILE A 60 -2.98 -1.59 10.14
N GLU A 61 -3.57 -1.84 11.31
CA GLU A 61 -4.70 -1.05 11.81
C GLU A 61 -4.38 0.46 11.85
N GLY A 62 -5.26 1.29 11.29
CA GLY A 62 -5.08 2.74 11.22
C GLY A 62 -4.04 3.24 10.20
N ALA A 63 -3.48 2.38 9.34
CA ALA A 63 -2.49 2.76 8.33
C ALA A 63 -2.94 3.93 7.43
N THR A 64 -4.19 3.92 6.97
CA THR A 64 -4.71 4.99 6.10
C THR A 64 -4.70 6.34 6.81
N THR A 65 -4.99 6.38 8.12
CA THR A 65 -4.99 7.64 8.88
C THR A 65 -3.58 8.10 9.24
N THR A 66 -2.69 7.16 9.57
CA THR A 66 -1.35 7.46 10.10
C THR A 66 -0.32 7.72 9.01
N LEU A 67 -0.44 7.06 7.86
CA LEU A 67 0.57 7.08 6.79
C LEU A 67 0.20 7.97 5.60
N SER A 68 -1.08 8.18 5.29
CA SER A 68 -1.48 8.89 4.05
C SER A 68 -1.03 10.35 3.97
N ASN A 69 -0.67 10.97 5.11
CA ASN A 69 -0.18 12.34 5.17
C ASN A 69 1.33 12.42 5.44
N GLN A 70 2.03 11.28 5.48
CA GLN A 70 3.45 11.25 5.76
C GLN A 70 4.23 11.49 4.46
N PRO A 71 5.25 12.38 4.48
CA PRO A 71 6.00 12.72 3.28
C PRO A 71 6.90 11.56 2.81
N MET A 72 7.33 10.70 3.74
CA MET A 72 8.21 9.59 3.44
C MET A 72 8.01 8.46 4.45
N ILE A 73 7.86 7.24 3.93
CA ILE A 73 7.73 6.02 4.74
C ILE A 73 8.64 4.93 4.18
N GLU A 74 9.22 4.15 5.08
CA GLU A 74 9.98 2.94 4.79
C GLU A 74 9.06 1.74 4.96
N VAL A 75 9.03 0.85 3.95
CA VAL A 75 8.28 -0.41 3.98
C VAL A 75 9.26 -1.57 3.95
N ASP A 76 9.30 -2.35 5.02
CA ASP A 76 10.07 -3.58 5.13
C ASP A 76 9.12 -4.78 5.11
N ALA A 77 8.96 -5.40 3.94
CA ALA A 77 8.05 -6.51 3.72
C ALA A 77 8.55 -7.84 4.33
N ASP A 78 9.87 -8.00 4.52
CA ASP A 78 10.45 -9.18 5.15
C ASP A 78 10.22 -9.17 6.66
N ALA A 79 10.43 -8.01 7.30
CA ALA A 79 10.13 -7.81 8.71
C ALA A 79 8.64 -7.58 8.99
N GLY A 80 7.84 -7.27 7.96
CA GLY A 80 6.43 -6.93 8.09
C GLY A 80 6.20 -5.59 8.82
N THR A 81 7.09 -4.61 8.62
CA THR A 81 7.04 -3.32 9.33
C THR A 81 6.97 -2.13 8.37
N VAL A 82 6.35 -1.05 8.85
CA VAL A 82 6.31 0.24 8.15
C VAL A 82 6.72 1.32 9.13
N LYS A 83 7.61 2.21 8.71
CA LYS A 83 8.13 3.30 9.55
C LYS A 83 7.99 4.63 8.83
N VAL A 84 7.63 5.66 9.58
CA VAL A 84 7.76 7.04 9.10
C VAL A 84 9.21 7.46 9.26
N ILE A 85 9.86 7.84 8.16
CA ILE A 85 11.23 8.33 8.15
C ILE A 85 11.18 9.82 7.80
N ALA A 86 10.78 10.63 8.79
CA ALA A 86 10.87 12.08 8.65
C ALA A 86 12.33 12.51 8.75
N GLU A 87 12.79 13.32 7.81
CA GLU A 87 14.00 14.16 7.99
C GLU A 87 13.70 15.34 8.92
#